data_AF-Q8DJJ4-F1
#
_entry.id   AF-Q8DJJ4-F1
#
_cell.length_a   1.000
_cell.length_b   1.000
_cell.length_c   1.000
_cell.angle_alpha   90.00
_cell.angle_beta   90.00
_cell.angle_gamma   90.00
#
_symmetry.space_group_name_H-M   'P 1'
#
loop_
_entity.id
_entity.type
_entity.pdbx_description
1 polymer ?
#
loop_
_entity_poly.entity_id
_entity_poly.type
_entity_poly.pdbx_seq_one_letter_code
_entity_poly.pdbx_strand_id
1 'polypeptide(L)' 'MNGIRLYRDSDGSIRRLIKDNRGLISLPIWIDRQSSQGTFERFRLVDEFEAACWVTIP' A
#
# COMPACT_ATOMS: atom_id res chain seq x y z
N MET A 1 -16.05 -11.76 -11.23
CA MET A 1 -16.49 -10.36 -11.10
C MET A 1 -15.65 -9.76 -9.98
N ASN A 2 -14.66 -8.93 -10.32
CA ASN A 2 -13.65 -8.48 -9.36
C ASN A 2 -14.32 -7.51 -8.38
N GLY A 3 -14.34 -7.86 -7.09
CA GLY A 3 -15.07 -7.18 -5.99
C GLY A 3 -14.57 -5.79 -5.64
N ILE A 4 -14.22 -5.00 -6.65
CA ILE A 4 -13.82 -3.61 -6.52
C ILE A 4 -15.11 -2.79 -6.45
N ARG A 5 -15.40 -2.20 -5.28
CA ARG A 5 -16.48 -1.22 -5.11
C ARG A 5 -15.87 0.15 -4.84
N LEU A 6 -16.56 1.20 -5.30
CA LEU A 6 -16.20 2.59 -4.98
C LEU A 6 -16.29 2.83 -3.47
N TYR A 7 -15.37 3.66 -2.97
CA TYR A 7 -15.39 4.14 -1.60
C TYR A 7 -16.68 4.91 -1.31
N ARG A 8 -17.25 4.70 -0.12
CA ARG A 8 -18.41 5.45 0.38
C ARG A 8 -18.03 6.19 1.65
N ASP A 9 -18.66 7.33 1.90
CA ASP A 9 -18.42 8.11 3.12
C ASP A 9 -18.72 7.31 4.40
N SER A 10 -19.60 6.30 4.32
CA SER A 10 -19.89 5.37 5.43
C SER A 10 -18.73 4.42 5.77
N ASP A 11 -17.73 4.28 4.89
CA ASP A 11 -16.61 3.34 5.08
C ASP A 11 -15.57 3.87 6.10
N GLY A 12 -15.74 5.10 6.59
CA GLY A 12 -14.97 5.70 7.67
C GLY A 12 -13.95 6.73 7.17
N SER A 13 -12.80 6.81 7.84
CA SER A 13 -11.67 7.63 7.39
C SER A 13 -10.76 6.81 6.46
N ILE A 14 -10.35 7.40 5.34
CA ILE A 14 -9.40 6.78 4.42
C ILE A 14 -8.05 6.63 5.13
N ARG A 15 -7.66 5.40 5.42
CA ARG A 15 -6.33 5.09 5.97
C ARG A 15 -5.31 4.99 4.85
N ARG A 16 -4.15 5.64 5.00
CA ARG A 16 -3.10 5.66 3.96
C ARG A 16 -1.84 4.96 4.44
N LEU A 17 -1.15 4.32 3.50
CA LEU A 17 0.13 3.65 3.74
C LEU A 17 1.24 4.54 3.20
N ILE A 18 2.14 4.99 4.06
CA ILE A 18 3.27 5.85 3.67
C ILE A 18 4.55 5.03 3.73
N LYS A 19 5.41 5.18 2.72
CA LYS A 19 6.74 4.57 2.72
C LYS A 19 7.55 5.06 3.92
N ASP A 20 7.96 4.14 4.78
CA ASP A 20 8.68 4.47 5.99
C ASP A 20 10.20 4.52 5.75
N ASN A 21 10.86 5.49 6.38
CA ASN A 21 12.31 5.63 6.37
C ASN A 21 13.02 4.75 7.42
N ARG A 22 12.33 4.20 8.44
CA ARG A 22 12.94 3.52 9.59
C ARG A 22 12.20 2.31 10.16
N GLY A 23 11.02 2.01 9.64
CA GLY A 23 10.64 0.64 9.33
C GLY A 23 9.64 -0.03 10.25
N LEU A 24 8.40 -0.14 9.77
CA LEU A 24 7.45 -1.21 10.09
C LEU A 24 6.67 -1.60 8.82
N ILE A 25 6.00 -2.76 8.88
CA ILE A 25 5.21 -3.48 7.86
C ILE A 25 5.80 -3.46 6.44
N SER A 26 6.45 -4.55 6.03
CA SER A 26 6.78 -4.80 4.63
C SER A 26 5.56 -5.34 3.89
N LEU A 27 5.12 -4.67 2.83
CA LEU A 27 4.11 -5.19 1.92
C LEU A 27 4.78 -5.59 0.60
N PRO A 28 4.42 -6.74 0.01
CA PRO A 28 4.89 -7.09 -1.32
C PRO A 28 4.28 -6.10 -2.32
N ILE A 29 5.14 -5.34 -2.99
CA ILE A 29 4.71 -4.47 -4.10
C ILE A 29 4.56 -5.31 -5.37
N TRP A 30 5.49 -6.23 -5.58
CA TRP A 30 5.51 -7.09 -6.75
C TRP A 30 6.15 -8.43 -6.39
N ILE A 31 5.58 -9.52 -6.91
CA ILE A 31 6.11 -10.87 -6.77
C ILE A 31 6.06 -11.55 -8.14
N ASP A 32 7.22 -12.01 -8.60
CA ASP A 32 7.31 -12.98 -9.68
C ASP A 32 6.79 -14.34 -9.21
N ARG A 33 5.77 -14.86 -9.87
CA ARG A 33 5.15 -16.13 -9.49
C ARG A 33 5.96 -17.35 -9.93
N GLN A 34 6.95 -17.21 -10.82
CA GLN A 34 7.83 -18.29 -11.26
C GLN A 34 9.04 -18.43 -10.34
N SER A 35 9.69 -17.31 -10.02
CA SER A 35 10.90 -17.31 -9.17
C SER A 35 10.61 -17.11 -7.68
N SER A 36 9.38 -16.72 -7.31
CA SER A 36 9.02 -16.28 -5.95
C SER A 36 9.84 -15.09 -5.43
N GLN A 37 10.57 -14.41 -6.32
CA GLN A 37 11.32 -13.21 -6.01
C GLN A 37 10.40 -12.00 -6.12
N GLY A 38 10.64 -10.99 -5.30
CA GLY A 38 9.76 -9.83 -5.24
C GLY A 38 10.44 -8.62 -4.65
N THR A 39 9.82 -7.46 -4.89
CA THR A 39 10.17 -6.21 -4.24
C THR A 39 9.23 -5.98 -3.07
N PHE A 40 9.83 -5.61 -1.93
CA PHE A 40 9.12 -5.29 -0.71
C PHE A 40 9.41 -3.85 -0.34
N GLU A 41 8.37 -3.11 0.04
CA GLU A 41 8.53 -1.80 0.63
C GLU A 41 7.92 -1.75 2.02
N ARG A 42 8.52 -0.90 2.86
CA ARG A 42 8.12 -0.72 4.25
C ARG A 42 7.14 0.43 4.31
N PHE A 43 6.01 0.21 4.96
CA PHE A 43 4.94 1.19 5.09
C PHE A 43 4.55 1.40 6.56
N ARG A 44 4.30 2.66 6.92
CA ARG A 44 3.60 3.03 8.15
C ARG A 44 2.17 3.45 7.82
N LEU A 45 1.23 3.05 8.68
CA LEU A 45 -0.15 3.49 8.62
C LEU A 45 -0.29 4.87 9.26
N VAL A 46 -0.94 5.80 8.57
CA VAL A 46 -1.32 7.10 9.12
C VAL A 46 -2.72 7.52 8.63
N ASP A 47 -3.29 8.51 9.29
CA ASP A 47 -4.60 9.09 8.95
C ASP A 47 -4.50 10.28 7.99
N GLU A 48 -3.33 10.89 7.85
CA GLU A 48 -3.09 12.06 6.99
C GLU A 48 -2.45 11.68 5.65
N PHE A 49 -2.66 12.51 4.63
CA PHE A 49 -1.96 12.32 3.35
C PHE A 49 -0.55 12.87 3.39
N GLU A 50 0.41 12.06 2.97
CA GLU A 50 1.75 12.53 2.63
C GLU A 50 2.08 12.13 1.19
N ALA A 51 2.81 12.96 0.45
CA ALA A 51 3.23 12.65 -0.92
C ALA A 51 4.01 11.33 -1.03
N ALA A 52 4.70 10.92 0.04
CA ALA A 52 5.44 9.66 0.13
C ALA A 52 4.54 8.40 0.21
N CYS A 53 3.21 8.52 0.26
CA CYS A 53 2.30 7.37 0.07
C CYS A 53 2.04 7.02 -1.40
N TRP A 54 2.50 7.86 -2.34
CA TRP A 54 2.30 7.58 -3.76
C TRP A 54 3.32 6.55 -4.25
N VAL A 55 2.83 5.42 -4.76
CA VAL A 55 3.65 4.34 -5.30
C VAL A 55 3.18 4.00 -6.70
N THR A 56 4.12 3.95 -7.64
CA THR A 56 3.88 3.48 -9.00
C THR A 56 4.34 2.04 -9.11
N ILE A 57 3.41 1.13 -9.44
CA ILE A 57 3.73 -0.25 -9.78
C ILE A 57 3.97 -0.29 -11.29
N PRO A 58 5.19 -0.61 -11.77
CA PRO A 58 5.50 -0.72 -13.19
C PRO A 58 4.85 -1.94 -13.84
#